data_AF-A0A7W1KHN1-F1
#
_entry.id   AF-A0A7W1KHN1-F1
#
_cell.length_a   1.000
_cell.length_b   1.000
_cell.length_c   1.000
_cell.angle_alpha   90.00
_cell.angle_beta   90.00
_cell.angle_gamma   90.00
#
_symmetry.space_group_name_H-M   'P 1'
#
loop_
_entity.id
_entity.type
_entity.pdbx_description
1 polymer ?
#
loop_
_entity_poly.entity_id
_entity_poly.type
_entity_poly.pdbx_seq_one_letter_code
_entity_poly.pdbx_strand_id
1 'polypeptide(L)'
;MVLLNEVKQGKKSFTKHRIKIIRAASRSAVYYSLQNRYRQRRRLFIGFETLSIVSVIVLSIFLQTYLQISPPTYTLNDPVYSLVGDSRDDTAQYLTKDEKTGKFSFALPKAEQGEEASAHTGRIADAYQASLPLKASEGVSYTDTKSNIAIGLVPQFKTGEGRKVDGDHIVYPAGSNSQLVYTLKYNGLKEDIIIHEPVTGSGALEHGFELVLPSGVEARLDDQGNIGIYSSDPTLFGNISFGSDEDRAKVDKARENGDKTNLVVTIPSPIVKDATGQEYTDKASFTLGDKRTKQATEANTQDNLPEEVKAQMQTKTTQNVYDLTIQSKDLKELKYPISIDPTIQTSSGSDFNKVTQENGVEVDNTN
;
A
#
# COMPACT_ATOMS: atom_id res chain seq x y z
N MET A 1 -66.93 -28.91 93.81
CA MET A 1 -66.44 -29.58 92.59
C MET A 1 -66.72 -28.72 91.34
N VAL A 2 -66.33 -27.43 91.34
CA VAL A 2 -66.61 -26.45 90.26
C VAL A 2 -65.33 -25.89 89.62
N LEU A 3 -64.16 -26.11 90.22
CA LEU A 3 -62.89 -25.50 89.78
C LEU A 3 -62.09 -26.31 88.73
N LEU A 4 -62.57 -27.47 88.29
CA LEU A 4 -61.80 -28.37 87.38
C LEU A 4 -62.22 -28.30 85.90
N ASN A 5 -63.31 -27.58 85.57
CA ASN A 5 -63.81 -27.50 84.18
C ASN A 5 -63.32 -26.28 83.39
N GLU A 6 -62.90 -25.20 84.05
CA GLU A 6 -62.44 -23.98 83.34
C GLU A 6 -61.01 -24.10 82.79
N VAL A 7 -60.15 -24.91 83.39
CA VAL A 7 -58.75 -25.08 82.95
C VAL A 7 -58.64 -25.85 81.62
N LYS A 8 -59.59 -26.75 81.30
CA LYS A 8 -59.60 -27.51 80.03
C LYS A 8 -60.11 -26.71 78.84
N GLN A 9 -61.01 -25.74 79.04
CA GLN A 9 -61.53 -24.91 77.96
C GLN A 9 -60.52 -23.82 77.54
N GLY A 10 -59.77 -23.25 78.48
CA GLY A 10 -58.70 -22.29 78.19
C GLY A 10 -57.57 -22.86 77.31
N LYS A 11 -57.10 -24.09 77.58
CA LYS A 11 -56.03 -24.72 76.79
C LYS A 11 -56.42 -25.05 75.34
N LYS A 12 -57.67 -25.47 75.09
CA LYS A 12 -58.17 -25.72 73.72
C LYS A 12 -58.38 -24.45 72.91
N SER A 13 -58.77 -23.35 73.56
CA SER A 13 -58.91 -22.04 72.91
C SER A 13 -57.55 -21.48 72.47
N PHE A 14 -56.54 -21.55 73.35
CA PHE A 14 -55.18 -21.09 73.05
C PHE A 14 -54.50 -21.88 71.92
N THR A 15 -54.73 -23.20 71.82
CA THR A 15 -54.16 -24.00 70.71
C THR A 15 -54.82 -23.69 69.37
N LYS A 16 -56.14 -23.50 69.32
CA LYS A 16 -56.83 -23.10 68.07
C LYS A 16 -56.41 -21.72 67.58
N HIS A 17 -56.21 -20.76 68.49
CA HIS A 17 -55.74 -19.43 68.13
C HIS A 17 -54.29 -19.45 67.59
N ARG A 18 -53.39 -20.23 68.23
CA ARG A 18 -52.02 -20.41 67.74
C ARG A 18 -51.95 -21.09 66.37
N ILE A 19 -52.76 -22.12 66.11
CA ILE A 19 -52.80 -22.77 64.79
C ILE A 19 -53.32 -21.82 63.70
N LYS A 20 -54.27 -20.93 64.01
CA LYS A 20 -54.78 -19.93 63.07
C LYS A 20 -53.73 -18.85 62.74
N ILE A 21 -52.98 -18.39 63.74
CA ILE A 21 -51.88 -17.42 63.56
C ILE A 21 -50.73 -18.04 62.76
N ILE A 22 -50.34 -19.28 63.05
CA ILE A 22 -49.29 -19.99 62.29
C ILE A 22 -49.69 -20.20 60.82
N ARG A 23 -50.96 -20.52 60.54
CA ARG A 23 -51.48 -20.64 59.15
C ARG A 23 -51.59 -19.30 58.42
N ALA A 24 -51.84 -18.20 59.13
CA ALA A 24 -51.85 -16.86 58.53
C ALA A 24 -50.42 -16.39 58.22
N ALA A 25 -49.46 -16.65 59.13
CA ALA A 25 -48.05 -16.35 58.94
C ALA A 25 -47.40 -17.19 57.82
N SER A 26 -47.82 -18.46 57.66
CA SER A 26 -47.32 -19.28 56.55
C SER A 26 -47.87 -18.84 55.19
N ARG A 27 -49.13 -18.39 55.12
CA ARG A 27 -49.71 -17.81 53.89
C ARG A 27 -49.06 -16.48 53.50
N SER A 28 -48.74 -15.61 54.46
CA SER A 28 -48.02 -14.38 54.17
C SER A 28 -46.57 -14.66 53.74
N ALA A 29 -45.86 -15.59 54.38
CA ALA A 29 -44.52 -16.00 53.96
C ALA A 29 -44.48 -16.61 52.55
N VAL A 30 -45.47 -17.42 52.19
CA VAL A 30 -45.63 -17.96 50.82
C VAL A 30 -45.90 -16.83 49.82
N TYR A 31 -46.78 -15.88 50.15
CA TYR A 31 -47.05 -14.72 49.29
C TYR A 31 -45.80 -13.84 49.08
N TYR A 32 -45.05 -13.52 50.14
CA TYR A 32 -43.82 -12.74 50.04
C TYR A 32 -42.72 -13.47 49.26
N SER A 33 -42.57 -14.79 49.42
CA SER A 33 -41.57 -15.56 48.66
C SER A 33 -41.93 -15.68 47.17
N LEU A 34 -43.20 -15.82 46.81
CA LEU A 34 -43.67 -15.79 45.42
C LEU A 34 -43.47 -14.40 44.79
N GLN A 35 -43.75 -13.33 45.52
CA GLN A 35 -43.55 -11.95 45.05
C GLN A 35 -42.07 -11.63 44.84
N ASN A 36 -41.17 -12.11 45.71
CA ASN A 36 -39.73 -11.96 45.53
C ASN A 36 -39.20 -12.77 44.34
N ARG A 37 -39.68 -13.99 44.11
CA ARG A 37 -39.33 -14.78 42.92
C ARG A 37 -39.81 -14.11 41.63
N TYR A 38 -41.00 -13.51 41.63
CA TYR A 38 -41.51 -12.73 40.50
C TYR A 38 -40.66 -11.47 40.25
N ARG A 39 -40.29 -10.72 41.29
CA ARG A 39 -39.38 -9.56 41.16
C ARG A 39 -37.99 -9.94 40.67
N GLN A 40 -37.42 -11.05 41.15
CA GLN A 40 -36.12 -11.55 40.66
C GLN A 40 -36.19 -12.01 39.21
N ARG A 41 -37.22 -12.78 38.82
CA ARG A 41 -37.43 -13.17 37.42
C ARG A 41 -37.64 -11.95 36.53
N ARG A 42 -38.43 -10.97 36.96
CA ARG A 42 -38.64 -9.72 36.21
C ARG A 42 -37.35 -8.92 36.03
N ARG A 43 -36.47 -8.86 37.05
CA ARG A 43 -35.14 -8.21 36.92
C ARG A 43 -34.25 -8.94 35.92
N LEU A 44 -34.25 -10.27 35.93
CA LEU A 44 -33.50 -11.07 34.96
C LEU A 44 -34.05 -10.90 33.53
N PHE A 45 -35.38 -10.87 33.36
CA PHE A 45 -36.01 -10.62 32.06
C PHE A 45 -35.69 -9.22 31.52
N ILE A 46 -35.79 -8.17 32.34
CA ILE A 46 -35.41 -6.80 31.94
C ILE A 46 -33.91 -6.72 31.60
N GLY A 47 -33.05 -7.40 32.36
CA GLY A 47 -31.62 -7.50 32.05
C GLY A 47 -31.34 -8.18 30.71
N PHE A 48 -32.11 -9.22 30.36
CA PHE A 48 -31.97 -9.91 29.08
C PHE A 48 -32.49 -9.08 27.89
N GLU A 49 -33.62 -8.40 28.04
CA GLU A 49 -34.15 -7.48 27.02
C GLU A 49 -33.20 -6.31 26.74
N THR A 50 -32.63 -5.71 27.79
CA THR A 50 -31.66 -4.61 27.62
C THR A 50 -30.37 -5.10 26.95
N LEU A 51 -29.86 -6.27 27.32
CA LEU A 51 -28.65 -6.83 26.70
C LEU A 51 -28.85 -7.19 25.22
N SER A 52 -30.01 -7.72 24.86
CA SER A 52 -30.34 -8.05 23.47
C SER A 52 -30.47 -6.79 22.60
N ILE A 53 -31.10 -5.72 23.10
CA ILE A 53 -31.17 -4.43 22.39
C ILE A 53 -29.76 -3.86 22.16
N VAL A 54 -28.91 -3.86 23.19
CA VAL A 54 -27.52 -3.38 23.06
C VAL A 54 -26.74 -4.22 22.05
N SER A 55 -26.91 -5.55 22.09
CA SER A 55 -26.26 -6.46 21.12
C SER A 55 -26.69 -6.20 19.68
N VAL A 56 -27.98 -5.92 19.42
CA VAL A 56 -28.48 -5.58 18.08
C VAL A 56 -27.90 -4.24 17.62
N ILE A 57 -27.81 -3.24 18.50
CA ILE A 57 -27.22 -1.94 18.15
C ILE A 57 -25.73 -2.10 17.81
N VAL A 58 -24.96 -2.80 18.65
CA VAL A 58 -23.52 -3.05 18.38
C VAL A 58 -23.33 -3.84 17.10
N LEU A 59 -24.12 -4.88 16.87
CA LEU A 59 -24.06 -5.66 15.64
C LEU A 59 -24.42 -4.82 14.42
N SER A 60 -25.41 -3.93 14.51
CA SER A 60 -25.80 -3.05 13.40
C SER A 60 -24.69 -2.04 13.03
N ILE A 61 -24.01 -1.47 14.03
CA ILE A 61 -22.86 -0.58 13.81
C ILE A 61 -21.72 -1.38 13.18
N PHE A 62 -21.43 -2.58 13.70
CA PHE A 62 -20.38 -3.44 13.14
C PHE A 62 -20.68 -3.84 11.69
N LEU A 63 -21.93 -4.20 11.39
CA LEU A 63 -22.35 -4.58 10.04
C LEU A 63 -22.28 -3.41 9.07
N GLN A 64 -22.67 -2.20 9.49
CA GLN A 64 -22.55 -0.99 8.67
C GLN A 64 -21.08 -0.67 8.37
N THR A 65 -20.20 -0.75 9.37
CA THR A 65 -18.76 -0.53 9.17
C THR A 65 -18.12 -1.61 8.29
N TYR A 66 -18.55 -2.87 8.41
CA TYR A 66 -18.00 -3.98 7.64
C TYR A 66 -18.51 -4.01 6.19
N LEU A 67 -19.79 -3.67 5.96
CA LEU A 67 -20.40 -3.62 4.63
C LEU A 67 -20.01 -2.40 3.80
N GLN A 68 -19.47 -1.34 4.44
CA GLN A 68 -18.91 -0.18 3.74
C GLN A 68 -17.49 -0.42 3.20
N ILE A 69 -16.91 -1.62 3.42
CA ILE A 69 -15.67 -2.02 2.76
C ILE A 69 -16.05 -2.49 1.36
N SER A 70 -16.16 -1.55 0.42
CA SER A 70 -16.24 -1.88 -1.01
C SER A 70 -15.10 -2.84 -1.37
N PRO A 71 -15.37 -3.90 -2.16
CA PRO A 71 -14.33 -4.81 -2.56
C PRO A 71 -13.22 -4.03 -3.29
N PRO A 72 -11.94 -4.40 -3.11
CA PRO A 72 -10.85 -3.78 -3.85
C PRO A 72 -11.11 -3.88 -5.35
N THR A 73 -11.13 -2.75 -6.05
CA THR A 73 -11.35 -2.71 -7.49
C THR A 73 -10.03 -2.94 -8.20
N TYR A 74 -10.00 -3.91 -9.10
CA TYR A 74 -8.87 -4.18 -10.00
C TYR A 74 -9.23 -3.86 -11.46
N THR A 75 -10.47 -3.48 -11.72
CA THR A 75 -10.96 -3.19 -13.06
C THR A 75 -10.46 -1.83 -13.52
N LEU A 76 -9.79 -1.80 -14.66
CA LEU A 76 -9.55 -0.58 -15.42
C LEU A 76 -10.69 -0.48 -16.45
N ASN A 77 -11.36 0.67 -16.52
CA ASN A 77 -12.39 0.94 -17.52
C ASN A 77 -11.79 1.82 -18.64
N ASP A 78 -12.50 2.00 -19.76
CA ASP A 78 -11.99 2.76 -20.92
C ASP A 78 -11.46 4.16 -20.55
N PRO A 79 -12.15 4.95 -19.68
CA PRO A 79 -11.59 6.20 -19.19
C PRO A 79 -10.23 6.04 -18.50
N VAL A 80 -10.06 5.04 -17.63
CA VAL A 80 -8.77 4.80 -16.97
C VAL A 80 -7.71 4.34 -17.95
N TYR A 81 -8.04 3.46 -18.91
CA TYR A 81 -7.10 3.05 -19.97
C TYR A 81 -6.59 4.25 -20.77
N SER A 82 -7.45 5.24 -21.06
CA SER A 82 -7.02 6.46 -21.74
C SER A 82 -6.05 7.33 -20.92
N LEU A 83 -6.04 7.19 -19.60
CA LEU A 83 -5.13 7.92 -18.69
C LEU A 83 -3.79 7.20 -18.51
N VAL A 84 -3.84 5.89 -18.28
CA VAL A 84 -2.63 5.08 -18.04
C VAL A 84 -1.90 4.75 -19.34
N GLY A 85 -2.62 4.78 -20.46
CA GLY A 85 -2.16 4.35 -21.78
C GLY A 85 -1.98 2.83 -21.85
N ASP A 86 -1.82 2.28 -23.05
CA ASP A 86 -1.66 0.83 -23.20
C ASP A 86 -0.27 0.38 -22.73
N SER A 87 -0.17 -0.77 -22.04
CA SER A 87 1.10 -1.49 -22.05
C SER A 87 1.34 -2.03 -23.46
N ARG A 88 2.60 -2.13 -23.87
CA ARG A 88 2.88 -2.65 -25.21
C ARG A 88 2.79 -4.16 -25.22
N ASP A 89 2.07 -4.72 -26.20
CA ASP A 89 1.90 -6.17 -26.40
C ASP A 89 3.22 -6.94 -26.43
N ASP A 90 4.30 -6.31 -26.89
CA ASP A 90 5.64 -6.92 -26.99
C ASP A 90 6.40 -7.00 -25.65
N THR A 91 5.90 -6.33 -24.60
CA THR A 91 6.48 -6.36 -23.24
C THR A 91 5.88 -7.44 -22.35
N ALA A 92 4.66 -7.91 -22.67
CA ALA A 92 3.90 -8.89 -21.90
C ALA A 92 4.67 -10.18 -21.60
N GLN A 93 5.43 -10.67 -22.59
CA GLN A 93 6.24 -11.89 -22.49
C GLN A 93 7.42 -11.78 -21.52
N TYR A 94 7.84 -10.55 -21.19
CA TYR A 94 8.96 -10.29 -20.28
C TYR A 94 8.50 -9.98 -18.86
N LEU A 95 7.19 -9.89 -18.63
CA LEU A 95 6.58 -9.80 -17.32
C LEU A 95 6.32 -11.22 -16.77
N THR A 96 7.12 -11.61 -15.80
CA THR A 96 7.03 -12.91 -15.14
C THR A 96 6.47 -12.76 -13.73
N LYS A 97 5.76 -13.78 -13.25
CA LYS A 97 5.30 -13.86 -11.86
C LYS A 97 5.99 -15.03 -11.18
N ASP A 98 6.61 -14.76 -10.04
CA ASP A 98 7.14 -15.81 -9.17
C ASP A 98 5.97 -16.47 -8.41
N GLU A 99 5.78 -17.77 -8.61
CA GLU A 99 4.64 -18.51 -8.03
C GLU A 99 4.72 -18.66 -6.50
N LYS A 100 5.91 -18.57 -5.90
CA LYS A 100 6.08 -18.72 -4.45
C LYS A 100 5.80 -17.42 -3.71
N THR A 101 6.29 -16.32 -4.24
CA THR A 101 6.25 -15.00 -3.61
C THR A 101 5.13 -14.13 -4.15
N GLY A 102 4.56 -14.47 -5.31
CA GLY A 102 3.57 -13.67 -6.02
C GLY A 102 4.14 -12.41 -6.66
N LYS A 103 5.46 -12.21 -6.61
CA LYS A 103 6.18 -11.05 -7.11
C LYS A 103 6.19 -11.02 -8.64
N PHE A 104 5.90 -9.86 -9.22
CA PHE A 104 6.06 -9.61 -10.64
C PHE A 104 7.46 -9.08 -10.92
N SER A 105 8.11 -9.59 -11.96
CA SER A 105 9.44 -9.15 -12.40
C SER A 105 9.44 -8.91 -13.89
N PHE A 106 10.00 -7.78 -14.29
CA PHE A 106 10.20 -7.39 -15.68
C PHE A 106 11.69 -7.26 -15.96
N ALA A 107 12.16 -7.92 -17.01
CA ALA A 107 13.52 -7.77 -17.50
C ALA A 107 13.55 -8.06 -19.00
N LEU A 108 14.09 -7.11 -19.78
CA LEU A 108 14.34 -7.36 -21.19
C LEU A 108 15.51 -8.35 -21.34
N PRO A 109 15.46 -9.24 -22.36
CA PRO A 109 16.58 -10.10 -22.67
C PRO A 109 17.78 -9.25 -23.06
N LYS A 110 18.98 -9.62 -22.57
CA LYS A 110 20.22 -8.98 -22.99
C LYS A 110 20.38 -9.16 -24.50
N ALA A 111 20.66 -8.08 -25.22
CA ALA A 111 21.03 -8.21 -26.63
C ALA A 111 22.27 -9.09 -26.73
N GLU A 112 22.23 -10.14 -27.56
CA GLU A 112 23.41 -10.95 -27.81
C GLU A 112 24.48 -10.08 -28.50
N GLN A 113 25.73 -10.20 -28.07
CA GLN A 113 26.84 -9.45 -28.63
C GLN A 113 26.93 -9.71 -30.15
N GLY A 114 26.60 -8.70 -30.96
CA GLY A 114 26.79 -8.73 -32.41
C GLY A 114 25.53 -8.67 -33.26
N GLU A 115 24.33 -8.65 -32.67
CA GLU A 115 23.12 -8.32 -33.42
C GLU A 115 22.76 -6.85 -33.23
N GLU A 116 22.51 -6.14 -34.34
CA GLU A 116 21.84 -4.84 -34.36
C GLU A 116 20.40 -5.01 -33.84
N ALA A 117 20.24 -5.21 -32.54
CA ALA A 117 18.95 -5.31 -31.86
C ALA A 117 18.07 -4.06 -32.07
N SER A 118 18.66 -2.97 -32.57
CA SER A 118 18.00 -1.69 -32.82
C SER A 118 17.28 -1.60 -34.17
N ALA A 119 17.58 -2.45 -35.17
CA ALA A 119 17.16 -2.17 -36.55
C ALA A 119 15.74 -2.65 -36.93
N HIS A 120 15.10 -3.55 -36.17
CA HIS A 120 13.75 -4.05 -36.49
C HIS A 120 12.67 -3.66 -35.46
N THR A 121 13.03 -2.99 -34.37
CA THR A 121 12.12 -2.74 -33.23
C THR A 121 12.22 -1.35 -32.60
N GLY A 122 13.19 -0.51 -33.00
CA GLY A 122 13.45 0.78 -32.32
C GLY A 122 13.94 0.62 -30.87
N ARG A 123 14.43 -0.58 -30.50
CA ARG A 123 14.85 -0.92 -29.14
C ARG A 123 16.10 -0.17 -28.72
N ILE A 124 16.01 0.48 -27.56
CA ILE A 124 17.18 0.70 -26.69
C ILE A 124 17.44 -0.65 -26.03
N ALA A 125 18.41 -1.40 -26.54
CA ALA A 125 18.98 -2.53 -25.80
C ALA A 125 19.45 -1.98 -24.44
N ASP A 126 19.03 -2.60 -23.34
CA ASP A 126 19.39 -2.25 -21.96
C ASP A 126 18.56 -1.13 -21.27
N ALA A 127 17.23 -1.14 -21.42
CA ALA A 127 16.40 -0.08 -20.84
C ALA A 127 16.28 -0.12 -19.30
N TYR A 128 15.81 -1.22 -18.69
CA TYR A 128 15.69 -1.37 -17.22
C TYR A 128 15.24 -2.78 -16.79
N GLN A 129 15.28 -3.03 -15.48
CA GLN A 129 14.55 -4.11 -14.82
C GLN A 129 13.56 -3.51 -13.81
N ALA A 130 12.42 -4.16 -13.60
CA ALA A 130 11.49 -3.78 -12.55
C ALA A 130 11.06 -4.98 -11.72
N SER A 131 10.78 -4.74 -10.45
CA SER A 131 10.35 -5.75 -9.50
C SER A 131 9.20 -5.18 -8.67
N LEU A 132 8.03 -5.78 -8.81
CA LEU A 132 6.79 -5.36 -8.17
C LEU A 132 6.30 -6.46 -7.22
N PRO A 133 6.46 -6.30 -5.89
CA PRO A 133 6.07 -7.31 -4.92
C PRO A 133 4.55 -7.48 -4.84
N LEU A 134 4.08 -8.59 -4.29
CA LEU A 134 2.64 -8.82 -4.11
C LEU A 134 2.02 -7.74 -3.20
N LYS A 135 2.75 -7.23 -2.20
CA LYS A 135 2.31 -6.10 -1.36
C LYS A 135 3.14 -4.87 -1.68
N ALA A 136 2.49 -3.77 -2.08
CA ALA A 136 3.21 -2.55 -2.44
C ALA A 136 4.09 -2.01 -1.29
N SER A 137 3.71 -2.25 -0.03
CA SER A 137 4.48 -1.88 1.16
C SER A 137 5.87 -2.54 1.25
N GLU A 138 6.16 -3.56 0.44
CA GLU A 138 7.50 -4.18 0.33
C GLU A 138 8.43 -3.41 -0.61
N GLY A 139 7.89 -2.45 -1.38
CA GLY A 139 8.64 -1.58 -2.28
C GLY A 139 8.67 -2.07 -3.72
N VAL A 140 8.22 -1.22 -4.64
CA VAL A 140 8.45 -1.42 -6.08
C VAL A 140 9.86 -0.92 -6.41
N SER A 141 10.62 -1.71 -7.15
CA SER A 141 11.99 -1.34 -7.53
C SER A 141 12.14 -1.23 -9.04
N TYR A 142 12.84 -0.19 -9.46
CA TYR A 142 13.30 0.06 -10.82
C TYR A 142 14.83 -0.01 -10.83
N THR A 143 15.44 -0.76 -11.72
CA THR A 143 16.90 -0.88 -11.83
C THR A 143 17.34 -0.46 -13.22
N ASP A 144 18.19 0.57 -13.29
CA ASP A 144 18.86 0.94 -14.53
C ASP A 144 19.89 -0.13 -14.89
N THR A 145 19.73 -0.79 -16.03
CA THR A 145 20.58 -1.94 -16.41
C THR A 145 22.01 -1.55 -16.77
N LYS A 146 22.25 -0.29 -17.13
CA LYS A 146 23.58 0.23 -17.49
C LYS A 146 24.45 0.44 -16.25
N SER A 147 23.92 1.11 -15.24
CA SER A 147 24.61 1.41 -13.98
C SER A 147 24.38 0.34 -12.91
N ASN A 148 23.38 -0.54 -13.07
CA ASN A 148 22.92 -1.46 -12.03
C ASN A 148 22.51 -0.75 -10.73
N ILE A 149 22.06 0.51 -10.84
CA ILE A 149 21.54 1.29 -9.71
C ILE A 149 20.04 1.02 -9.60
N ALA A 150 19.63 0.50 -8.45
CA ALA A 150 18.24 0.26 -8.11
C ALA A 150 17.63 1.48 -7.40
N ILE A 151 16.38 1.78 -7.71
CA ILE A 151 15.56 2.85 -7.16
C ILE A 151 14.29 2.21 -6.65
N GLY A 152 14.06 2.30 -5.35
CA GLY A 152 12.88 1.76 -4.69
C GLY A 152 11.87 2.86 -4.38
N LEU A 153 10.60 2.59 -4.63
CA LEU A 153 9.47 3.39 -4.15
C LEU A 153 8.61 2.52 -3.23
N VAL A 154 8.49 2.92 -1.97
CA VAL A 154 7.69 2.21 -0.96
C VAL A 154 6.51 3.08 -0.56
N PRO A 155 5.29 2.82 -1.05
CA PRO A 155 4.10 3.55 -0.66
C PRO A 155 3.90 3.56 0.86
N GLN A 156 3.66 4.75 1.42
CA GLN A 156 3.35 4.96 2.84
C GLN A 156 1.83 5.01 3.11
N PHE A 157 1.03 4.63 2.11
CA PHE A 157 -0.42 4.49 2.22
C PHE A 157 -0.84 3.02 2.05
N LYS A 158 -2.04 2.70 2.54
CA LYS A 158 -2.54 1.33 2.49
C LYS A 158 -2.89 0.94 1.07
N THR A 159 -2.41 -0.22 0.65
CA THR A 159 -2.81 -0.85 -0.61
C THR A 159 -3.30 -2.28 -0.39
N GLY A 160 -4.10 -2.78 -1.32
CA GLY A 160 -4.33 -4.20 -1.52
C GLY A 160 -3.10 -4.89 -2.14
N GLU A 161 -3.27 -6.17 -2.44
CA GLU A 161 -2.26 -6.96 -3.17
C GLU A 161 -2.23 -6.55 -4.65
N GLY A 162 -1.05 -6.59 -5.25
CA GLY A 162 -0.86 -6.33 -6.68
C GLY A 162 -1.43 -7.46 -7.52
N ARG A 163 -2.14 -7.12 -8.58
CA ARG A 163 -2.62 -8.09 -9.58
C ARG A 163 -2.32 -7.59 -10.98
N LYS A 164 -1.90 -8.53 -11.83
CA LYS A 164 -1.89 -8.33 -13.27
C LYS A 164 -3.34 -8.31 -13.77
N VAL A 165 -3.66 -7.30 -14.59
CA VAL A 165 -4.98 -7.13 -15.21
C VAL A 165 -4.82 -7.03 -16.73
N ASP A 166 -5.94 -6.86 -17.45
CA ASP A 166 -5.94 -6.73 -18.91
C ASP A 166 -5.08 -5.53 -19.34
N GLY A 167 -4.34 -5.67 -20.44
CA GLY A 167 -3.36 -4.67 -20.88
C GLY A 167 -2.03 -4.70 -20.11
N ASP A 168 -1.71 -5.82 -19.46
CA ASP A 168 -0.43 -6.07 -18.76
C ASP A 168 -0.07 -5.06 -17.64
N HIS A 169 -1.07 -4.33 -17.13
CA HIS A 169 -0.91 -3.47 -15.97
C HIS A 169 -0.83 -4.26 -14.66
N ILE A 170 -0.06 -3.75 -13.70
CA ILE A 170 -0.12 -4.22 -12.31
C ILE A 170 -0.89 -3.19 -11.48
N VAL A 171 -2.01 -3.62 -10.90
CA VAL A 171 -2.90 -2.75 -10.12
C VAL A 171 -2.84 -3.10 -8.64
N TYR A 172 -2.58 -2.07 -7.82
CA TYR A 172 -2.71 -2.11 -6.37
C TYR A 172 -3.89 -1.21 -5.95
N PRO A 173 -5.01 -1.78 -5.47
CA PRO A 173 -6.12 -0.99 -4.92
C PRO A 173 -5.64 -0.16 -3.73
N ALA A 174 -5.90 1.13 -3.69
CA ALA A 174 -5.34 2.05 -2.69
C ALA A 174 -6.42 2.74 -1.82
N GLY A 175 -7.54 2.06 -1.59
CA GLY A 175 -8.72 2.59 -0.91
C GLY A 175 -9.99 2.21 -1.67
N SER A 176 -11.11 2.85 -1.34
CA SER A 176 -12.39 2.64 -2.06
C SER A 176 -12.45 3.37 -3.40
N ASN A 177 -11.61 4.38 -3.61
CA ASN A 177 -11.72 5.32 -4.72
C ASN A 177 -10.38 5.57 -5.45
N SER A 178 -9.36 4.76 -5.15
CA SER A 178 -8.03 4.98 -5.70
C SER A 178 -7.31 3.69 -6.02
N GLN A 179 -6.43 3.75 -7.01
CA GLN A 179 -5.57 2.65 -7.44
C GLN A 179 -4.18 3.20 -7.73
N LEU A 180 -3.17 2.41 -7.40
CA LEU A 180 -1.81 2.61 -7.88
C LEU A 180 -1.59 1.62 -9.02
N VAL A 181 -1.36 2.15 -10.23
CA VAL A 181 -1.28 1.38 -11.47
C VAL A 181 0.14 1.50 -12.01
N TYR A 182 0.75 0.36 -12.31
CA TYR A 182 2.05 0.31 -12.96
C TYR A 182 1.90 -0.20 -14.38
N THR A 183 2.45 0.54 -15.33
CA THR A 183 2.43 0.21 -16.75
C THR A 183 3.86 0.06 -17.26
N LEU A 184 4.15 -1.10 -17.85
CA LEU A 184 5.44 -1.36 -18.47
C LEU A 184 5.53 -0.60 -19.80
N LYS A 185 6.54 0.26 -19.94
CA LYS A 185 6.89 0.95 -21.19
C LYS A 185 8.33 0.61 -21.56
N TYR A 186 8.75 0.95 -22.78
CA TYR A 186 10.10 0.61 -23.28
C TYR A 186 11.23 1.34 -22.54
N ASN A 187 10.97 2.56 -22.09
CA ASN A 187 11.96 3.49 -21.57
C ASN A 187 11.83 3.73 -20.06
N GLY A 188 10.94 2.99 -19.39
CA GLY A 188 10.71 3.11 -17.96
C GLY A 188 9.46 2.38 -17.49
N LEU A 189 9.31 2.38 -16.17
CA LEU A 189 8.11 1.93 -15.49
C LEU A 189 7.22 3.16 -15.26
N LYS A 190 6.06 3.19 -15.91
CA LYS A 190 5.06 4.23 -15.66
C LYS A 190 4.34 3.92 -14.35
N GLU A 191 4.18 4.91 -13.50
CA GLU A 191 3.39 4.82 -12.27
C GLU A 191 2.27 5.85 -12.35
N ASP A 192 1.03 5.43 -12.11
CA ASP A 192 -0.16 6.29 -12.11
C ASP A 192 -0.94 6.07 -10.80
N ILE A 193 -1.30 7.15 -10.13
CA ILE A 193 -2.27 7.14 -9.03
C ILE A 193 -3.63 7.57 -9.60
N ILE A 194 -4.52 6.61 -9.78
CA ILE A 194 -5.87 6.84 -10.32
C ILE A 194 -6.81 7.17 -9.18
N ILE A 195 -7.59 8.25 -9.33
CA ILE A 195 -8.69 8.63 -8.45
C ILE A 195 -10.00 8.58 -9.24
N HIS A 196 -10.95 7.73 -8.82
CA HIS A 196 -12.15 7.41 -9.62
C HIS A 196 -13.30 8.41 -9.45
N GLU A 197 -13.41 9.02 -8.27
CA GLU A 197 -14.50 9.91 -7.88
C GLU A 197 -13.98 11.25 -7.34
N PRO A 198 -14.77 12.33 -7.44
CA PRO A 198 -14.42 13.65 -6.95
C PRO A 198 -13.85 13.68 -5.53
N VAL A 199 -12.67 14.31 -5.39
CA VAL A 199 -12.06 14.57 -4.09
C VAL A 199 -12.98 15.47 -3.26
N THR A 200 -13.28 15.05 -2.03
CA THR A 200 -14.09 15.84 -1.09
C THR A 200 -13.20 16.77 -0.23
N GLY A 201 -13.78 17.67 0.55
CA GLY A 201 -12.99 18.47 1.51
C GLY A 201 -12.22 19.62 0.87
N SER A 202 -10.89 19.69 1.01
CA SER A 202 -10.06 20.79 0.46
C SER A 202 -9.84 20.68 -1.05
N GLY A 203 -10.03 19.50 -1.65
CA GLY A 203 -9.66 19.25 -3.05
C GLY A 203 -8.17 18.99 -3.25
N ALA A 204 -7.45 18.76 -2.15
CA ALA A 204 -6.04 18.39 -2.15
C ALA A 204 -5.86 16.94 -1.67
N LEU A 205 -4.83 16.29 -2.20
CA LEU A 205 -4.41 14.93 -1.84
C LEU A 205 -2.91 14.90 -1.58
N GLU A 206 -2.49 14.02 -0.68
CA GLU A 206 -1.08 13.74 -0.43
C GLU A 206 -0.84 12.24 -0.52
N HIS A 207 0.14 11.85 -1.32
CA HIS A 207 0.59 10.47 -1.46
C HIS A 207 2.06 10.39 -1.07
N GLY A 208 2.33 9.77 0.10
CA GLY A 208 3.67 9.58 0.62
C GLY A 208 4.31 8.27 0.16
N PHE A 209 5.62 8.31 -0.07
CA PHE A 209 6.49 7.21 -0.45
C PHE A 209 7.83 7.32 0.32
N GLU A 210 8.46 6.19 0.62
CA GLU A 210 9.91 6.19 0.87
C GLU A 210 10.62 5.95 -0.47
N LEU A 211 11.46 6.91 -0.87
CA LEU A 211 12.40 6.75 -1.98
C LEU A 211 13.69 6.11 -1.44
N VAL A 212 13.98 4.90 -1.90
CA VAL A 212 15.10 4.09 -1.42
C VAL A 212 16.17 4.00 -2.51
N LEU A 213 17.40 4.39 -2.18
CA LEU A 213 18.55 4.41 -3.07
C LEU A 213 19.73 3.67 -2.42
N PRO A 214 20.62 3.03 -3.21
CA PRO A 214 21.81 2.40 -2.67
C PRO A 214 22.80 3.43 -2.13
N SER A 215 23.75 2.97 -1.31
CA SER A 215 24.89 3.80 -0.90
C SER A 215 25.62 4.35 -2.13
N GLY A 216 26.08 5.59 -2.03
CA GLY A 216 26.72 6.28 -3.14
C GLY A 216 25.76 6.95 -4.12
N VAL A 217 24.45 6.94 -3.87
CA VAL A 217 23.44 7.60 -4.70
C VAL A 217 22.56 8.53 -3.86
N GLU A 218 22.25 9.72 -4.39
CA GLU A 218 21.44 10.74 -3.72
C GLU A 218 20.34 11.29 -4.62
N ALA A 219 19.21 11.67 -4.03
CA ALA A 219 18.13 12.38 -4.70
C ALA A 219 18.21 13.88 -4.40
N ARG A 220 17.92 14.71 -5.40
CA ARG A 220 17.77 16.16 -5.24
C ARG A 220 16.58 16.65 -6.04
N LEU A 221 15.72 17.44 -5.39
CA LEU A 221 14.66 18.20 -6.07
C LEU A 221 15.29 19.44 -6.71
N ASP A 222 15.06 19.64 -8.00
CA ASP A 222 15.54 20.82 -8.75
C ASP A 222 14.50 21.96 -8.74
N ASP A 223 14.90 23.13 -9.25
CA ASP A 223 14.05 24.32 -9.32
C ASP A 223 12.86 24.17 -10.29
N GLN A 224 12.89 23.15 -11.16
CA GLN A 224 11.82 22.81 -12.09
C GLN A 224 10.83 21.80 -11.49
N GLY A 225 11.07 21.33 -10.26
CA GLY A 225 10.22 20.35 -9.57
C GLY A 225 10.52 18.91 -9.94
N ASN A 226 11.59 18.62 -10.69
CA ASN A 226 12.03 17.25 -10.98
C ASN A 226 12.94 16.74 -9.87
N ILE A 227 12.97 15.42 -9.69
CA ILE A 227 13.93 14.76 -8.81
C ILE A 227 15.04 14.16 -9.66
N GLY A 228 16.24 14.73 -9.55
CA GLY A 228 17.45 14.13 -10.12
C GLY A 228 18.06 13.12 -9.15
N ILE A 229 18.43 11.96 -9.66
CA ILE A 229 19.15 10.91 -8.92
C ILE A 229 20.61 10.91 -9.36
N TYR A 230 21.51 11.20 -8.42
CA TYR A 230 22.93 11.41 -8.69
C TYR A 230 23.79 10.35 -8.00
N SER A 231 24.70 9.72 -8.75
CA SER A 231 25.69 8.80 -8.21
C SER A 231 27.04 9.47 -8.01
N SER A 232 27.90 8.83 -7.22
CA SER A 232 29.35 9.00 -7.32
C SER A 232 29.88 8.47 -8.66
N ASP A 233 31.20 8.31 -8.80
CA ASP A 233 31.84 7.85 -10.04
C ASP A 233 31.12 6.60 -10.61
N PRO A 234 30.57 6.66 -11.85
CA PRO A 234 29.81 5.56 -12.45
C PRO A 234 30.61 4.25 -12.55
N THR A 235 31.94 4.32 -12.59
CA THR A 235 32.82 3.13 -12.60
C THR A 235 32.76 2.32 -11.31
N LEU A 236 32.25 2.91 -10.23
CA LEU A 236 32.00 2.23 -8.96
C LEU A 236 30.67 1.47 -8.96
N PHE A 237 29.89 1.51 -10.04
CA PHE A 237 28.61 0.81 -10.16
C PHE A 237 28.67 -0.24 -11.28
N GLY A 238 27.60 -1.02 -11.46
CA GLY A 238 27.54 -2.13 -12.41
C GLY A 238 27.89 -3.49 -11.79
N ASN A 239 28.20 -4.46 -12.67
CA ASN A 239 28.57 -5.82 -12.27
C ASN A 239 30.04 -5.87 -11.83
N ILE A 240 30.32 -5.39 -10.62
CA ILE A 240 31.65 -5.46 -10.01
C ILE A 240 31.82 -6.82 -9.32
N SER A 241 32.82 -7.59 -9.75
CA SER A 241 33.26 -8.78 -9.04
C SER A 241 34.26 -8.39 -7.97
N PHE A 242 34.00 -8.75 -6.72
CA PHE A 242 34.90 -8.48 -5.60
C PHE A 242 35.78 -9.70 -5.32
N GLY A 243 37.08 -9.47 -5.10
CA GLY A 243 38.01 -10.52 -4.70
C GLY A 243 37.86 -10.95 -3.24
N SER A 244 37.35 -10.07 -2.37
CA SER A 244 37.07 -10.32 -0.95
C SER A 244 36.02 -9.33 -0.40
N ASP A 245 35.60 -9.54 0.85
CA ASP A 245 34.69 -8.63 1.55
C ASP A 245 35.35 -7.30 1.90
N GLU A 246 36.67 -7.27 2.13
CA GLU A 246 37.41 -6.03 2.34
C GLU A 246 37.44 -5.16 1.07
N ASP A 247 37.58 -5.76 -0.11
CA ASP A 247 37.54 -5.02 -1.38
C ASP A 247 36.13 -4.47 -1.65
N ARG A 248 35.09 -5.23 -1.32
CA ARG A 248 33.71 -4.73 -1.34
C ARG A 248 33.54 -3.52 -0.43
N ALA A 249 34.01 -3.61 0.81
CA ALA A 249 33.93 -2.52 1.78
C ALA A 249 34.69 -1.26 1.32
N LYS A 250 35.84 -1.41 0.63
CA LYS A 250 36.56 -0.28 0.02
C LYS A 250 35.74 0.39 -1.09
N VAL A 251 35.12 -0.40 -1.96
CA VAL A 251 34.26 0.13 -3.03
C VAL A 251 33.03 0.82 -2.45
N ASP A 252 32.39 0.23 -1.44
CA ASP A 252 31.25 0.85 -0.75
C ASP A 252 31.65 2.16 -0.06
N LYS A 253 32.82 2.21 0.56
CA LYS A 253 33.37 3.44 1.14
C LYS A 253 33.70 4.49 0.06
N ALA A 254 34.22 4.07 -1.09
CA ALA A 254 34.47 4.97 -2.21
C ALA A 254 33.16 5.53 -2.78
N ARG A 255 32.13 4.67 -2.91
CA ARG A 255 30.78 5.08 -3.32
C ARG A 255 30.23 6.12 -2.37
N GLU A 256 30.29 5.87 -1.07
CA GLU A 256 29.74 6.72 -0.01
C GLU A 256 30.42 8.10 0.02
N ASN A 257 31.76 8.14 -0.02
CA ASN A 257 32.54 9.37 0.08
C ASN A 257 32.72 10.14 -1.23
N GLY A 258 32.49 9.51 -2.40
CA GLY A 258 32.64 10.16 -3.69
C GLY A 258 31.58 11.23 -3.97
N ASP A 259 31.95 12.25 -4.74
CA ASP A 259 31.05 13.36 -5.07
C ASP A 259 29.86 12.91 -5.92
N LYS A 260 28.64 13.24 -5.47
CA LYS A 260 27.37 12.83 -6.10
C LYS A 260 27.00 13.79 -7.22
N THR A 261 27.71 13.72 -8.33
CA THR A 261 27.62 14.69 -9.43
C THR A 261 27.16 14.07 -10.75
N ASN A 262 27.11 12.74 -10.84
CA ASN A 262 26.74 12.05 -12.08
C ASN A 262 25.24 11.76 -12.08
N LEU A 263 24.49 12.40 -12.99
CA LEU A 263 23.06 12.15 -13.14
C LEU A 263 22.82 10.73 -13.69
N VAL A 264 22.05 9.93 -12.97
CA VAL A 264 21.65 8.57 -13.33
C VAL A 264 20.28 8.61 -14.00
N VAL A 265 19.29 9.19 -13.31
CA VAL A 265 17.90 9.23 -13.77
C VAL A 265 17.23 10.52 -13.30
N THR A 266 16.17 10.92 -13.99
CA THR A 266 15.31 12.04 -13.59
C THR A 266 13.88 11.54 -13.42
N ILE A 267 13.27 11.86 -12.30
CA ILE A 267 11.83 11.70 -12.09
C ILE A 267 11.20 13.08 -12.36
N PRO A 268 10.54 13.28 -13.53
CA PRO A 268 9.90 14.55 -13.87
C PRO A 268 8.85 14.95 -12.83
N SER A 269 8.64 16.27 -12.68
CA SER A 269 7.55 16.81 -11.86
C SER A 269 6.21 16.14 -12.24
N PRO A 270 5.39 15.75 -11.26
CA PRO A 270 4.19 14.97 -11.53
C PRO A 270 3.15 15.80 -12.28
N ILE A 271 2.41 15.14 -13.18
CA ILE A 271 1.35 15.76 -13.98
C ILE A 271 0.01 15.15 -13.58
N VAL A 272 -1.02 16.00 -13.49
CA VAL A 272 -2.40 15.52 -13.32
C VAL A 272 -3.07 15.45 -14.69
N LYS A 273 -3.73 14.33 -15.00
CA LYS A 273 -4.57 14.17 -16.19
C LYS A 273 -6.02 13.95 -15.78
N ASP A 274 -6.96 14.64 -16.42
CA ASP A 274 -8.39 14.40 -16.21
C ASP A 274 -8.98 13.41 -17.23
N ALA A 275 -10.23 12.99 -17.03
CA ALA A 275 -10.90 12.00 -17.88
C ALA A 275 -11.05 12.39 -19.36
N THR A 276 -10.72 13.63 -19.74
CA THR A 276 -10.67 14.07 -21.15
C THR A 276 -9.28 14.00 -21.74
N GLY A 277 -8.29 13.56 -20.96
CA GLY A 277 -6.87 13.59 -21.32
C GLY A 277 -6.24 14.97 -21.16
N GLN A 278 -6.94 15.95 -20.59
CA GLN A 278 -6.37 17.27 -20.36
C GLN A 278 -5.31 17.18 -19.25
N GLU A 279 -4.11 17.68 -19.54
CA GLU A 279 -2.97 17.67 -18.63
C GLU A 279 -2.86 18.99 -17.83
N TYR A 280 -2.48 18.89 -16.56
CA TYR A 280 -2.30 20.01 -15.65
C TYR A 280 -0.98 19.84 -14.90
N THR A 281 -0.01 20.71 -15.22
CA THR A 281 1.36 20.68 -14.65
C THR A 281 1.50 21.46 -13.34
N ASP A 282 0.48 22.23 -12.96
CA ASP A 282 0.47 23.10 -11.78
C ASP A 282 -0.35 22.53 -10.61
N LYS A 283 -1.01 21.39 -10.83
CA LYS A 283 -1.90 20.72 -9.87
C LYS A 283 -1.22 19.65 -9.04
N ALA A 284 0.00 19.24 -9.39
CA ALA A 284 0.79 18.30 -8.60
C ALA A 284 2.25 18.77 -8.49
N SER A 285 2.90 18.43 -7.38
CA SER A 285 4.32 18.71 -7.14
C SER A 285 4.92 17.72 -6.16
N PHE A 286 6.24 17.51 -6.24
CA PHE A 286 6.96 16.76 -5.23
C PHE A 286 7.38 17.63 -4.04
N THR A 287 7.46 17.01 -2.87
CA THR A 287 8.32 17.44 -1.78
C THR A 287 9.24 16.30 -1.41
N LEU A 288 10.53 16.60 -1.20
CA LEU A 288 11.54 15.62 -0.84
C LEU A 288 12.10 15.96 0.55
N GLY A 289 11.96 15.03 1.50
CA GLY A 289 12.53 15.14 2.84
C GLY A 289 14.03 14.93 2.87
N ASP A 290 14.62 15.08 4.06
CA ASP A 290 16.06 14.91 4.25
C ASP A 290 16.50 13.46 4.06
N LYS A 291 17.75 13.28 3.60
CA LYS A 291 18.40 11.96 3.49
C LYS A 291 18.50 11.29 4.87
N ARG A 292 17.90 10.12 5.00
CA ARG A 292 18.04 9.20 6.12
C ARG A 292 18.84 7.97 5.67
N THR A 293 19.55 7.32 6.59
CA THR A 293 20.29 6.10 6.29
C THR A 293 19.64 4.90 6.96
N LYS A 294 19.43 3.82 6.21
CA LYS A 294 18.85 2.56 6.69
C LYS A 294 19.82 1.42 6.39
N GLN A 295 20.05 0.53 7.36
CA GLN A 295 20.72 -0.73 7.09
C GLN A 295 19.70 -1.72 6.53
N ALA A 296 19.95 -2.22 5.33
CA ALA A 296 19.21 -3.32 4.74
C ALA A 296 20.03 -4.60 4.89
N THR A 297 19.32 -5.71 5.11
CA THR A 297 19.89 -7.04 5.10
C THR A 297 19.44 -7.69 3.80
N GLU A 298 20.33 -7.81 2.82
CA GLU A 298 20.00 -8.56 1.61
C GLU A 298 20.15 -10.05 1.90
N ALA A 299 19.04 -10.78 1.82
CA ALA A 299 19.06 -12.24 1.87
C ALA A 299 19.51 -12.77 0.51
N ASN A 300 20.57 -13.56 0.47
CA ASN A 300 21.04 -14.20 -0.75
C ASN A 300 19.98 -15.21 -1.23
N THR A 301 19.38 -14.96 -2.41
CA THR A 301 18.24 -15.71 -2.99
C THR A 301 18.64 -17.06 -3.61
N GLN A 302 19.67 -17.73 -3.07
CA GLN A 302 19.86 -19.15 -3.36
C GLN A 302 18.92 -19.98 -2.49
N ASP A 303 17.73 -20.23 -3.04
CA ASP A 303 16.63 -20.98 -2.41
C ASP A 303 17.01 -22.36 -1.86
N ASN A 304 18.16 -22.91 -2.26
CA ASN A 304 18.63 -24.25 -1.89
C ASN A 304 19.65 -24.29 -0.73
N LEU A 305 19.94 -23.15 -0.09
CA LEU A 305 20.90 -23.12 1.03
C LEU A 305 20.19 -23.25 2.40
N PRO A 306 20.81 -23.92 3.39
CA PRO A 306 20.32 -23.92 4.77
C PRO A 306 20.21 -22.50 5.34
N GLU A 307 19.19 -22.23 6.18
CA GLU A 307 18.93 -20.91 6.77
C GLU A 307 20.14 -20.34 7.54
N GLU A 308 20.93 -21.19 8.19
CA GLU A 308 22.18 -20.80 8.87
C GLU A 308 23.25 -20.28 7.89
N VAL A 309 23.33 -20.85 6.69
CA VAL A 309 24.26 -20.43 5.64
C VAL A 309 23.75 -19.15 4.97
N LYS A 310 22.44 -19.04 4.71
CA LYS A 310 21.83 -17.80 4.23
C LYS A 310 22.09 -16.64 5.20
N ALA A 311 21.92 -16.86 6.50
CA ALA A 311 22.18 -15.86 7.54
C ALA A 311 23.66 -15.43 7.62
N GLN A 312 24.61 -16.34 7.33
CA GLN A 312 26.04 -16.02 7.25
C GLN A 312 26.44 -15.31 5.96
N MET A 313 25.64 -15.45 4.89
CA MET A 313 25.84 -14.79 3.59
C MET A 313 25.01 -13.52 3.42
N GLN A 314 24.33 -13.07 4.47
CA GLN A 314 23.58 -11.81 4.46
C GLN A 314 24.56 -10.63 4.40
N THR A 315 24.58 -9.94 3.26
CA THR A 315 25.32 -8.69 3.14
C THR A 315 24.47 -7.57 3.72
N LYS A 316 24.99 -6.93 4.77
CA LYS A 316 24.42 -5.68 5.27
C LYS A 316 24.78 -4.58 4.29
N THR A 317 23.81 -4.09 3.55
CA THR A 317 23.97 -2.96 2.64
C THR A 317 23.39 -1.71 3.29
N THR A 318 24.09 -0.59 3.13
CA THR A 318 23.59 0.71 3.58
C THR A 318 22.78 1.33 2.45
N GLN A 319 21.56 1.77 2.75
CA GLN A 319 20.65 2.45 1.82
C GLN A 319 20.39 3.88 2.29
N ASN A 320 20.27 4.79 1.32
CA ASN A 320 19.79 6.13 1.51
C ASN A 320 18.27 6.14 1.30
N VAL A 321 17.52 6.75 2.21
CA VAL A 321 16.06 6.79 2.22
C VAL A 321 15.61 8.23 2.34
N TYR A 322 14.62 8.63 1.53
CA TYR A 322 14.02 9.96 1.56
C TYR A 322 12.51 9.83 1.72
N ASP A 323 11.91 10.76 2.46
CA ASP A 323 10.46 10.90 2.50
C ASP A 323 10.01 11.69 1.27
N LEU A 324 9.47 10.99 0.27
CA LEU A 324 8.95 11.58 -0.97
C LEU A 324 7.44 11.73 -0.83
N THR A 325 6.92 12.94 -1.02
CA THR A 325 5.46 13.17 -1.04
C THR A 325 5.05 13.82 -2.34
N ILE A 326 4.00 13.28 -2.96
CA ILE A 326 3.28 13.89 -4.07
C ILE A 326 2.13 14.68 -3.48
N GLN A 327 2.17 15.99 -3.63
CA GLN A 327 1.09 16.88 -3.23
C GLN A 327 0.29 17.25 -4.45
N SER A 328 -1.03 17.06 -4.40
CA SER A 328 -1.95 17.47 -5.45
C SER A 328 -3.01 18.42 -4.92
N LYS A 329 -3.44 19.39 -5.72
CA LYS A 329 -4.39 20.45 -5.32
C LYS A 329 -5.37 20.77 -6.42
N ASP A 330 -6.44 21.49 -6.07
CA ASP A 330 -7.45 21.99 -6.99
C ASP A 330 -8.06 20.90 -7.88
N LEU A 331 -8.28 19.71 -7.31
CA LEU A 331 -8.74 18.52 -8.04
C LEU A 331 -10.26 18.42 -8.18
N LYS A 332 -11.03 19.19 -7.41
CA LYS A 332 -12.51 19.05 -7.33
C LYS A 332 -13.22 19.30 -8.66
N GLU A 333 -12.71 20.26 -9.41
CA GLU A 333 -13.37 20.76 -10.63
C GLU A 333 -12.97 19.96 -11.87
N LEU A 334 -12.07 18.98 -11.72
CA LEU A 334 -11.63 18.11 -12.79
C LEU A 334 -12.70 17.08 -13.15
N LYS A 335 -12.59 16.55 -14.37
CA LYS A 335 -13.43 15.43 -14.83
C LYS A 335 -12.81 14.11 -14.39
N TYR A 336 -13.60 13.29 -13.69
CA TYR A 336 -13.13 12.02 -13.13
C TYR A 336 -13.42 10.84 -14.07
N PRO A 337 -12.59 9.77 -14.04
CA PRO A 337 -11.40 9.58 -13.21
C PRO A 337 -10.26 10.55 -13.56
N ILE A 338 -9.36 10.80 -12.61
CA ILE A 338 -8.11 11.54 -12.84
C ILE A 338 -6.90 10.62 -12.59
N SER A 339 -5.78 10.88 -13.25
CA SER A 339 -4.48 10.27 -12.95
C SER A 339 -3.52 11.32 -12.41
N ILE A 340 -2.70 10.93 -11.43
CA ILE A 340 -1.52 11.66 -10.98
C ILE A 340 -0.31 10.80 -11.35
N ASP A 341 0.54 11.33 -12.23
CA ASP A 341 1.60 10.57 -12.90
C ASP A 341 2.99 11.05 -12.43
N PRO A 342 3.64 10.35 -11.49
CA PRO A 342 5.04 10.57 -11.08
C PRO A 342 6.06 9.70 -11.85
N THR A 343 5.79 9.33 -13.11
CA THR A 343 6.60 8.37 -13.87
C THR A 343 8.09 8.61 -13.81
N ILE A 344 8.86 7.54 -13.56
CA ILE A 344 10.32 7.55 -13.61
C ILE A 344 10.78 7.47 -15.08
N GLN A 345 11.57 8.44 -15.54
CA GLN A 345 12.10 8.47 -16.91
C GLN A 345 13.61 8.22 -16.95
N THR A 346 14.07 7.29 -17.79
CA THR A 346 15.51 7.14 -18.06
C THR A 346 16.07 8.38 -18.75
N SER A 347 17.22 8.85 -18.27
CA SER A 347 17.94 10.01 -18.80
C SER A 347 18.56 9.78 -20.20
N SER A 348 18.40 8.58 -20.78
CA SER A 348 19.03 8.19 -22.05
C SER A 348 18.18 8.45 -23.30
N GLY A 349 17.02 9.09 -23.23
CA GLY A 349 16.24 9.37 -24.44
C GLY A 349 15.44 10.66 -24.37
N SER A 350 15.75 11.60 -25.25
CA SER A 350 14.88 12.68 -25.75
C SER A 350 13.57 12.20 -26.40
N ASP A 351 13.18 10.95 -26.14
CA ASP A 351 12.30 10.13 -26.94
C ASP A 351 11.02 9.73 -26.20
N PHE A 352 10.84 10.11 -24.93
CA PHE A 352 9.61 9.82 -24.19
C PHE A 352 8.37 10.36 -24.91
N ASN A 353 8.49 11.55 -25.53
CA ASN A 353 7.41 12.18 -26.31
C ASN A 353 7.51 11.91 -27.83
N LYS A 354 8.65 11.43 -28.34
CA LYS A 354 8.81 11.15 -29.80
C LYS A 354 8.38 9.73 -30.17
N VAL A 355 8.53 8.77 -29.25
CA VAL A 355 8.25 7.35 -29.52
C VAL A 355 6.86 6.94 -28.99
N THR A 356 6.26 7.73 -28.10
CA THR A 356 4.82 7.67 -27.88
C THR A 356 4.14 8.47 -28.98
N GLN A 357 3.87 7.83 -30.12
CA GLN A 357 2.84 8.27 -31.06
C GLN A 357 1.43 8.20 -30.42
N GLU A 358 1.28 8.69 -29.19
CA GLU A 358 -0.01 8.72 -28.50
C GLU A 358 -0.75 10.04 -28.78
N ASN A 359 -0.10 11.10 -29.33
CA ASN A 359 -0.80 12.38 -29.61
C ASN A 359 -0.38 13.18 -30.86
N GLY A 360 0.36 12.62 -31.82
CA GLY A 360 0.52 13.24 -33.16
C GLY A 360 1.03 14.69 -33.23
N VAL A 361 1.71 15.20 -32.20
CA VAL A 361 2.32 16.54 -32.23
C VAL A 361 3.83 16.39 -32.09
N GLU A 362 4.52 16.75 -33.17
CA GLU A 362 5.97 16.84 -33.23
C GLU A 362 6.39 18.15 -32.53
N VAL A 363 7.08 18.05 -31.39
CA VAL A 363 7.73 19.22 -30.78
C VAL A 363 9.11 19.37 -31.39
N ASP A 364 9.25 20.40 -32.24
CA ASP A 364 10.53 20.84 -32.80
C ASP A 364 11.41 21.43 -31.69
N ASN A 365 12.53 20.76 -31.43
CA ASN A 365 13.51 21.17 -30.42
C ASN A 365 14.77 21.80 -31.05
N THR A 366 14.65 22.45 -32.22
CA THR A 366 15.70 23.33 -32.70
C THR A 366 15.62 24.69 -32.02
N ASN A 367 16.38 24.85 -30.93
CA ASN A 367 16.99 26.13 -30.53
C ASN A 367 18.26 25.89 -29.71
#